data_AF-A0A2M6ZK26-F1
#
_entry.id   AF-A0A2M6ZK26-F1
#
_cell.length_a   1.000
_cell.length_b   1.000
_cell.length_c   1.000
_cell.angle_alpha   90.00
_cell.angle_beta   90.00
_cell.angle_gamma   90.00
#
_symmetry.space_group_name_H-M   'P 1'
#
loop_
_entity.id
_entity.type
_entity.pdbx_description
1 polymer ?
#
loop_
_entity_poly.entity_id
_entity_poly.type
_entity_poly.pdbx_seq_one_letter_code
_entity_poly.pdbx_strand_id
1 'polypeptide(L)'
;MQEKEKTAKAGSTGFPACAQKDELSINRRNLPHWQLPGSTYFITFRLKSGIITEDERRIVLDAMKHFHQIRYWVTTAVVMPDHAHVILNPVVFKSEMEYPLSKILQGIKGYSAR
;
A
#
# COMPACT_ATOMS: atom_id res chain seq x y z
N MET A 1 -4.79 -13.11 -47.39
CA MET A 1 -3.92 -12.13 -46.72
C MET A 1 -4.84 -11.20 -45.94
N GLN A 2 -4.84 -11.10 -44.61
CA GLN A 2 -3.94 -11.55 -43.56
C GLN A 2 -4.76 -11.91 -42.31
N GLU A 3 -4.35 -13.02 -41.70
CA GLU A 3 -4.24 -13.36 -40.27
C GLU A 3 -5.26 -12.80 -39.26
N LYS A 4 -6.13 -13.72 -38.81
CA LYS A 4 -6.81 -13.65 -37.50
C LYS A 4 -5.76 -13.82 -36.39
N GLU A 5 -5.60 -12.82 -35.55
CA GLU A 5 -4.87 -12.98 -34.28
C GLU A 5 -5.61 -14.00 -33.40
N LYS A 6 -4.94 -15.14 -33.15
CA LYS A 6 -5.25 -16.06 -32.07
C LYS A 6 -4.01 -16.18 -31.20
N THR A 7 -4.18 -15.91 -29.90
CA THR A 7 -3.86 -16.75 -28.72
C THR A 7 -3.71 -15.81 -27.52
N ALA A 8 -4.18 -16.12 -26.31
CA ALA A 8 -4.10 -17.39 -25.61
C ALA A 8 -5.37 -17.69 -24.80
N LYS A 9 -5.90 -18.90 -24.95
CA LYS A 9 -6.77 -19.50 -23.94
C LYS A 9 -5.88 -20.10 -22.86
N ALA A 10 -5.65 -19.35 -21.78
CA ALA A 10 -5.44 -19.99 -20.49
C ALA A 10 -6.84 -20.47 -20.05
N GLY A 11 -7.00 -21.77 -19.80
CA GLY A 11 -8.26 -22.29 -19.28
C GLY A 11 -8.65 -21.50 -18.02
N SER A 12 -9.70 -20.69 -18.10
CA SER A 12 -10.19 -19.91 -16.97
C SER A 12 -11.71 -20.01 -16.91
N THR A 13 -12.24 -19.97 -15.70
CA THR A 13 -13.67 -20.06 -15.37
C THR A 13 -14.47 -18.84 -15.83
N GLY A 14 -13.96 -18.04 -16.78
CA GLY A 14 -14.49 -16.73 -17.13
C GLY A 14 -14.15 -15.63 -16.11
N PHE A 15 -13.48 -15.98 -15.01
CA PHE A 15 -13.01 -15.05 -13.99
C PHE A 15 -11.47 -15.07 -13.95
N PRO A 16 -10.79 -13.93 -14.09
CA PRO A 16 -9.35 -13.87 -13.87
C PRO A 16 -9.08 -14.14 -12.38
N ALA A 17 -8.40 -15.25 -12.08
CA ALA A 17 -8.08 -15.66 -10.71
C ALA A 17 -7.09 -14.71 -10.01
N CYS A 18 -6.41 -13.85 -10.77
CA CYS A 18 -5.53 -12.78 -10.32
C CYS A 18 -5.64 -11.61 -11.29
N ALA A 19 -5.45 -10.37 -10.81
CA ALA A 19 -5.47 -9.16 -11.62
C ALA A 19 -4.62 -9.29 -12.89
N GLN A 20 -5.07 -8.67 -13.98
CA GLN A 20 -4.32 -8.68 -15.23
C GLN A 20 -2.96 -8.01 -14.99
N LYS A 21 -1.90 -8.60 -15.54
CA LYS A 21 -0.50 -8.20 -15.31
C LYS A 21 -0.24 -6.72 -15.65
N ASP A 22 -1.05 -6.16 -16.53
CA ASP A 22 -0.95 -4.78 -17.02
C ASP A 22 -1.39 -3.72 -15.99
N GLU A 23 -2.08 -4.13 -14.91
CA GLU A 23 -2.52 -3.23 -13.83
C GLU A 23 -1.55 -3.22 -12.63
N LEU A 24 -0.61 -4.17 -12.56
CA LEU A 24 0.28 -4.35 -11.43
C LEU A 24 1.60 -3.58 -11.62
N SER A 25 1.76 -2.49 -10.88
CA SER A 25 3.02 -1.72 -10.82
C SER A 25 3.94 -2.26 -9.74
N ILE A 26 5.16 -2.70 -10.12
CA ILE A 26 6.16 -3.25 -9.18
C ILE A 26 7.35 -2.30 -9.10
N ASN A 27 7.57 -1.70 -7.93
CA ASN A 27 8.79 -0.93 -7.65
C ASN A 27 9.84 -1.81 -6.94
N ARG A 28 11.10 -1.78 -7.39
CA ARG A 28 12.21 -2.60 -6.84
C ARG A 28 13.27 -1.82 -6.06
N ARG A 29 13.00 -0.58 -5.63
CA ARG A 29 13.97 0.22 -4.84
C ARG A 29 13.91 -0.14 -3.35
N ASN A 30 14.46 0.73 -2.49
CA ASN A 30 14.37 0.59 -1.05
C ASN A 30 12.89 0.65 -0.62
N LEU A 31 12.39 -0.43 0.00
CA LEU A 31 10.96 -0.73 0.20
C LEU A 31 10.22 -1.06 -1.12
N PRO A 32 10.53 -2.22 -1.75
CA PRO A 32 9.82 -2.66 -2.94
C PRO A 32 8.35 -2.85 -2.62
N HIS A 33 7.48 -2.24 -3.40
CA HIS A 33 6.04 -2.31 -3.23
C HIS A 33 5.39 -2.69 -4.54
N TRP A 34 4.46 -3.62 -4.45
CA TRP A 34 3.57 -3.97 -5.54
C TRP A 34 2.32 -3.13 -5.35
N GLN A 35 1.89 -2.47 -6.41
CA GLN A 35 0.71 -1.63 -6.41
C GLN A 35 -0.24 -2.14 -7.48
N LEU A 36 -1.42 -2.53 -7.03
CA LEU A 36 -2.56 -2.86 -7.84
C LEU A 36 -3.68 -1.85 -7.50
N PRO A 37 -4.22 -1.10 -8.47
CA PRO A 37 -5.33 -0.19 -8.23
C PRO A 37 -6.52 -0.86 -7.55
N GLY A 38 -7.22 -0.13 -6.70
CA GLY A 38 -8.34 -0.59 -5.87
C GLY A 38 -7.96 -1.51 -4.72
N SER A 39 -6.69 -1.86 -4.54
CA SER A 39 -6.29 -2.90 -3.59
C SER A 39 -6.10 -2.40 -2.17
N THR A 40 -6.34 -3.30 -1.22
CA THR A 40 -6.04 -3.09 0.20
C THR A 40 -4.70 -3.70 0.54
N TYR A 41 -3.86 -2.94 1.25
CA TYR A 41 -2.51 -3.34 1.60
C TYR A 41 -2.36 -3.53 3.09
N PHE A 42 -1.78 -4.66 3.47
CA PHE A 42 -1.23 -4.89 4.79
C PHE A 42 0.24 -4.43 4.80
N ILE A 43 0.55 -3.49 5.69
CA ILE A 43 1.85 -2.85 5.74
C ILE A 43 2.41 -3.00 7.16
N THR A 44 3.67 -3.43 7.23
CA THR A 44 4.44 -3.45 8.46
C THR A 44 5.68 -2.57 8.33
N PHE A 45 5.97 -1.77 9.36
CA PHE A 45 7.28 -1.12 9.49
C PHE A 45 7.76 -1.14 10.94
N ARG A 46 9.07 -1.18 11.13
CA ARG A 46 9.70 -1.36 12.44
C ARG A 46 10.74 -0.30 12.74
N LEU A 47 11.02 -0.10 14.03
CA LEU A 47 12.19 0.65 14.47
C LEU A 47 13.47 -0.10 14.07
N LYS A 48 14.57 0.68 13.93
CA LYS A 48 15.91 0.11 13.75
C LYS A 48 16.39 -0.57 15.05
N SER A 49 16.08 0.03 16.20
CA SER A 49 16.42 -0.46 17.54
C SER A 49 15.54 0.25 18.58
N GLY A 50 15.38 -0.36 19.76
CA GLY A 50 14.67 0.25 20.89
C GLY A 50 13.19 -0.15 20.99
N ILE A 51 12.46 0.58 21.83
CA ILE A 51 11.03 0.38 22.12
C ILE A 51 10.30 1.73 21.96
N ILE A 52 9.16 1.72 21.29
CA ILE A 52 8.19 2.79 21.21
C ILE A 52 7.45 2.88 22.56
N THR A 53 7.71 3.97 23.27
CA THR A 53 7.01 4.35 24.50
C THR A 53 5.54 4.66 24.23
N GLU A 54 4.71 4.70 25.27
CA GLU A 54 3.27 4.90 25.09
C GLU A 54 2.94 6.25 24.40
N ASP A 55 3.67 7.32 24.74
CA ASP A 55 3.50 8.62 24.11
C ASP A 55 3.91 8.61 22.63
N GLU A 56 5.01 7.93 22.30
CA GLU A 56 5.45 7.76 20.91
C GLU A 56 4.47 6.90 20.10
N ARG A 57 3.82 5.90 20.71
CA ARG A 57 2.79 5.09 20.03
C ARG A 57 1.63 5.95 19.59
N ARG A 58 1.22 6.92 20.42
CA ARG A 58 0.19 7.88 20.07
C ARG A 58 0.61 8.72 18.85
N ILE A 59 1.85 9.21 18.82
CA ILE A 59 2.38 9.97 17.68
C ILE A 59 2.35 9.13 16.40
N VAL A 60 2.78 7.87 16.45
CA VAL A 60 2.75 6.96 15.31
C VAL A 60 1.31 6.71 14.84
N LEU A 61 0.39 6.46 15.77
CA LEU A 61 -1.02 6.23 15.46
C LEU A 61 -1.68 7.47 14.84
N ASP A 62 -1.38 8.65 15.37
CA ASP A 62 -1.89 9.92 14.84
C ASP A 62 -1.32 10.20 13.45
N ALA A 63 -0.03 9.89 13.22
CA ALA A 63 0.59 9.97 11.89
C ALA A 63 -0.08 9.05 10.87
N MET A 64 -0.46 7.83 11.29
CA MET A 64 -1.23 6.89 10.45
C MET A 64 -2.66 7.37 10.20
N LYS A 65 -3.30 8.08 11.12
CA LYS A 65 -4.67 8.57 10.97
C LYS A 65 -4.75 9.92 10.25
N HIS A 66 -3.65 10.67 10.20
CA HIS A 66 -3.62 12.07 9.76
C HIS A 66 -4.20 12.28 8.34
N PHE A 67 -3.93 11.36 7.39
CA PHE A 67 -4.45 11.45 6.03
C PHE A 67 -5.57 10.45 5.73
N HIS A 68 -6.25 9.95 6.78
CA HIS A 68 -7.42 9.11 6.63
C HIS A 68 -8.48 9.82 5.78
N GLN A 69 -9.03 9.12 4.78
CA GLN A 69 -10.01 9.62 3.80
C GLN A 69 -9.50 10.71 2.84
N ILE A 70 -8.25 11.17 2.99
CA ILE A 70 -7.64 12.17 2.10
C ILE A 70 -6.70 11.50 1.10
N ARG A 71 -5.77 10.68 1.60
CA ARG A 71 -4.78 9.96 0.77
C ARG A 71 -5.00 8.47 0.76
N TYR A 72 -5.56 7.94 1.84
CA TYR A 72 -5.85 6.52 2.01
C TYR A 72 -6.95 6.32 3.06
N TRP A 73 -7.67 5.21 2.96
CA TRP A 73 -8.62 4.74 3.94
C TRP A 73 -7.93 3.73 4.84
N VAL A 74 -7.90 4.02 6.14
CA VAL A 74 -7.34 3.12 7.15
C VAL A 74 -8.46 2.22 7.64
N THR A 75 -8.29 0.91 7.48
CA THR A 75 -9.23 -0.08 8.02
C THR A 75 -8.87 -0.44 9.46
N THR A 76 -7.59 -0.70 9.71
CA THR A 76 -7.08 -0.97 11.06
C THR A 76 -5.62 -0.54 11.16
N ALA A 77 -5.20 -0.19 12.37
CA ALA A 77 -3.83 0.19 12.69
C ALA A 77 -3.49 -0.27 14.10
N VAL A 78 -2.28 -0.83 14.28
CA VAL A 78 -1.77 -1.28 15.57
C VAL A 78 -0.32 -0.83 15.70
N VAL A 79 0.02 -0.23 16.85
CA VAL A 79 1.40 0.13 17.18
C VAL A 79 1.86 -0.77 18.34
N MET A 80 2.82 -1.62 18.06
CA MET A 80 3.47 -2.51 19.03
C MET A 80 4.74 -1.84 19.60
N PRO A 81 5.35 -2.40 20.66
CA PRO A 81 6.57 -1.86 21.24
C PRO A 81 7.73 -1.67 20.26
N ASP A 82 7.89 -2.48 19.20
CA ASP A 82 9.05 -2.41 18.30
C ASP A 82 8.69 -2.18 16.82
N HIS A 83 7.40 -2.27 16.48
CA HIS A 83 6.92 -2.14 15.11
C HIS A 83 5.45 -1.72 15.06
N ALA A 84 4.97 -1.38 13.87
CA ALA A 84 3.59 -1.00 13.64
C ALA A 84 3.03 -1.68 12.39
N HIS A 85 1.73 -1.96 12.42
CA HIS A 85 0.96 -2.55 11.35
C HIS A 85 -0.18 -1.63 10.94
N VAL A 86 -0.45 -1.54 9.65
CA VAL A 86 -1.61 -0.83 9.13
C VAL A 86 -2.21 -1.57 7.93
N ILE A 87 -3.53 -1.68 7.92
CA ILE A 87 -4.30 -2.10 6.75
C ILE A 87 -4.93 -0.85 6.16
N LEU A 88 -4.55 -0.51 4.93
CA LEU A 88 -5.07 0.68 4.25
C LEU A 88 -5.34 0.44 2.77
N ASN A 89 -6.26 1.23 2.22
CA ASN A 89 -6.57 1.30 0.80
C ASN A 89 -6.25 2.72 0.29
N PRO A 90 -5.37 2.89 -0.71
CA PRO A 90 -5.06 4.20 -1.27
C PRO A 90 -6.27 4.83 -1.96
N VAL A 91 -6.43 6.14 -1.82
CA VAL A 91 -7.47 6.88 -2.56
C VAL A 91 -6.97 7.18 -3.97
N VAL A 92 -7.86 7.02 -4.95
CA VAL A 92 -7.63 7.45 -6.35
C VAL A 92 -7.64 8.98 -6.41
N PHE A 93 -6.59 9.59 -6.97
CA PHE A 93 -6.51 11.04 -7.14
C PHE A 93 -6.87 11.46 -8.58
N LYS A 94 -7.02 12.79 -8.80
CA LYS A 94 -7.53 13.51 -9.99
C LYS A 94 -7.21 12.99 -11.41
N SER A 95 -6.24 12.09 -11.58
CA SER A 95 -5.80 11.54 -12.88
C SER A 95 -5.95 10.01 -12.97
N GLU A 96 -6.90 9.44 -12.22
CA GLU A 96 -7.13 7.99 -12.10
C GLU A 96 -5.93 7.18 -11.58
N MET A 97 -4.92 7.87 -11.05
CA MET A 97 -3.78 7.24 -10.37
C MET A 97 -3.98 7.24 -8.87
N GLU A 98 -3.80 6.08 -8.26
CA GLU A 98 -3.74 5.94 -6.81
C GLU A 98 -2.53 6.68 -6.22
N TYR A 99 -2.70 7.15 -4.98
CA TYR A 99 -1.59 7.72 -4.25
C TYR A 99 -0.51 6.64 -3.99
N PRO A 100 0.76 6.85 -4.44
CA PRO A 100 1.76 5.80 -4.40
C PRO A 100 2.12 5.40 -2.96
N LEU A 101 2.18 4.09 -2.69
CA LEU A 101 2.48 3.54 -1.35
C LEU A 101 3.81 4.07 -0.81
N SER A 102 4.82 4.24 -1.65
CA SER A 102 6.09 4.84 -1.24
C SER A 102 5.93 6.22 -0.63
N LYS A 103 5.05 7.08 -1.16
CA LYS A 103 4.80 8.41 -0.63
C LYS A 103 3.98 8.37 0.66
N ILE A 104 3.05 7.42 0.78
CA ILE A 104 2.32 7.17 2.04
C ILE A 104 3.31 6.81 3.14
N LEU A 105 4.16 5.81 2.90
CA LEU A 105 5.15 5.34 3.86
C LEU A 105 6.20 6.40 4.18
N GLN A 106 6.66 7.15 3.19
CA GLN A 106 7.57 8.27 3.39
C GLN A 106 6.95 9.32 4.32
N GLY A 107 5.67 9.63 4.14
CA GLY A 107 4.94 10.58 4.99
C GLY A 107 4.79 10.10 6.42
N ILE A 108 4.25 8.90 6.63
CA ILE A 108 4.00 8.34 7.96
C ILE A 108 5.32 8.20 8.74
N LYS A 109 6.28 7.46 8.17
CA LYS A 109 7.56 7.18 8.84
C LYS A 109 8.41 8.43 9.02
N GLY A 110 8.36 9.36 8.06
CA GLY A 110 9.14 10.59 8.09
C GLY A 110 8.62 11.60 9.11
N TYR A 111 7.30 11.66 9.31
CA TYR A 111 6.68 12.50 10.33
C TYR A 111 6.88 11.91 11.74
N SER A 112 6.60 10.62 11.92
CA SER A 112 6.66 9.98 13.24
C SER A 112 8.09 9.77 13.78
N ALA A 113 9.12 10.00 12.97
CA ALA A 113 10.52 9.87 13.36
C ALA A 113 11.21 11.21 13.70
N ARG A 114 10.48 12.33 13.59
CA ARG A 114 10.93 13.66 13.97
C ARG A 114 10.46 13.99 15.37
#